data_AF-Q9NBF0-F1
#
_entry.id   AF-Q9NBF0-F1
#
_cell.length_a   1.000
_cell.length_b   1.000
_cell.length_c   1.000
_cell.angle_alpha   90.00
_cell.angle_beta   90.00
_cell.angle_gamma   90.00
#
_symmetry.space_group_name_H-M   'P 1'
#
loop_
_entity.id
_entity.type
_entity.pdbx_description
1 polymer ?
#
loop_
_entity_poly.entity_id
_entity_poly.type
_entity_poly.pdbx_seq_one_letter_code
_entity_poly.pdbx_strand_id
1 'polypeptide(L)'
;SSAGGSFTIKRDTTGEPLGRGTKIVMYMKEDQTEYLEERRLKEVVKKHSQFIGYPIKLLVEKERDKEISDDEAEDEKKKPETKDEDETKKDEAKVEEVEDDDDDDKKKDKDKKKKKKIKEKYIDEEELNKQKPIWTRNPEDISTEEYAEFYKQL
;
A
#
# COMPACT_ATOMS: atom_id res chain seq x y z
N SER A 1 15.30 8.59 24.50
CA SER A 1 13.97 8.12 24.97
C SER A 1 13.83 8.54 26.41
N SER A 2 12.90 9.43 26.72
CA SER A 2 12.59 9.77 28.12
C SER A 2 11.34 9.00 28.52
N ALA A 3 11.50 7.70 28.76
CA ALA A 3 10.43 6.88 29.35
C ALA A 3 10.34 7.30 30.83
N GLY A 4 9.54 8.34 31.09
CA GLY A 4 9.56 9.16 32.32
C GLY A 4 9.06 8.51 33.60
N GLY A 5 9.35 7.22 33.82
CA GLY A 5 9.09 6.48 35.07
C GLY A 5 7.62 6.33 35.49
N SER A 6 6.69 6.92 34.76
CA SER A 6 5.26 6.97 35.06
C SER A 6 4.44 6.67 33.81
N PHE A 7 3.23 6.18 34.02
CA PHE A 7 2.26 5.90 32.97
C PHE A 7 0.86 6.27 33.48
N THR A 8 -0.07 6.49 32.55
CA THR A 8 -1.48 6.75 32.87
C THR A 8 -2.36 5.63 32.31
N ILE A 9 -3.42 5.30 33.02
CA ILE A 9 -4.44 4.33 32.58
C ILE A 9 -5.76 5.07 32.49
N LYS A 10 -6.43 4.96 31.34
CA LYS A 10 -7.76 5.53 31.11
C LYS A 10 -8.63 4.49 30.41
N ARG A 11 -9.91 4.47 30.76
CA ARG A 11 -10.92 3.72 30.01
C ARG A 11 -11.11 4.38 28.64
N ASP A 12 -11.00 3.59 27.58
CA ASP A 12 -11.29 4.07 26.23
C ASP A 12 -12.80 4.22 26.04
N THR A 13 -13.23 5.42 25.62
CA THR A 13 -14.63 5.80 25.40
C THR A 13 -14.87 6.37 24.00
N THR A 14 -13.82 6.59 23.21
CA THR A 14 -13.89 7.28 21.91
C THR A 14 -13.18 6.52 20.79
N GLY A 15 -12.30 5.58 21.13
CA GLY A 15 -11.60 4.74 20.17
C GLY A 15 -12.49 3.68 19.54
N GLU A 16 -11.96 3.07 18.48
CA GLU A 16 -12.59 1.95 17.81
C GLU A 16 -12.66 0.72 18.74
N PRO A 17 -13.83 0.06 18.86
CA PRO A 17 -13.97 -1.11 19.71
C PRO A 17 -13.21 -2.31 19.13
N LEU A 18 -12.14 -2.73 19.80
CA LEU A 18 -11.30 -3.85 19.36
C LEU A 18 -11.93 -5.24 19.56
N GLY A 19 -12.95 -5.35 20.43
CA GLY A 19 -13.50 -6.63 20.87
C GLY A 19 -12.51 -7.41 21.74
N ARG A 20 -11.52 -8.07 21.13
CA ARG A 20 -10.46 -8.84 21.79
C ARG A 20 -9.08 -8.48 21.21
N GLY A 21 -8.08 -8.38 22.08
CA GLY A 21 -6.69 -8.11 21.70
C GLY A 21 -6.21 -6.77 22.22
N THR A 22 -5.12 -6.27 21.64
CA THR A 22 -4.49 -5.01 22.06
C THR A 22 -3.98 -4.28 20.82
N LYS A 23 -4.23 -2.97 20.75
CA LYS A 23 -3.61 -2.07 19.77
C LYS A 23 -2.45 -1.35 20.43
N ILE A 24 -1.25 -1.48 19.86
CA ILE A 24 -0.06 -0.78 20.32
C ILE A 24 0.20 0.37 19.33
N VAL A 25 0.22 1.61 19.82
CA VAL A 25 0.56 2.79 19.03
C VAL A 25 1.98 3.20 19.36
N MET A 26 2.88 3.10 18.38
CA MET A 26 4.28 3.48 18.52
C MET A 26 4.52 4.83 17.87
N TYR A 27 4.88 5.83 18.69
CA TYR A 27 5.32 7.14 18.20
C TYR A 27 6.81 7.07 17.91
N MET A 28 7.16 7.10 16.62
CA MET A 28 8.55 7.06 16.17
C MET A 28 9.24 8.37 16.51
N LYS A 29 10.52 8.30 16.85
CA LYS A 29 11.37 9.49 16.93
C LYS A 29 11.71 9.99 15.53
N GLU A 30 12.10 11.25 15.43
CA GLU A 30 12.49 11.89 14.16
C GLU A 30 13.68 11.19 13.48
N ASP A 31 14.58 10.59 14.25
CA ASP A 31 15.76 9.85 13.77
C ASP A 31 15.49 8.36 13.51
N GLN A 32 14.26 7.88 13.68
CA GLN A 32 13.87 6.46 13.53
C GLN A 32 12.77 6.26 12.48
N THR A 33 12.70 7.16 11.50
CA THR A 33 11.75 7.09 10.38
C THR A 33 12.03 5.93 9.43
N GLU A 34 13.23 5.32 9.49
CA GLU A 34 13.59 4.12 8.70
C GLU A 34 12.58 2.96 8.89
N TYR A 35 11.95 2.84 10.06
CA TYR A 35 10.98 1.78 10.35
C TYR A 35 9.59 2.03 9.75
N LEU A 36 9.37 3.19 9.14
CA LEU A 36 8.18 3.45 8.33
C LEU A 36 8.35 2.92 6.91
N GLU A 37 9.58 2.61 6.48
CA GLU A 37 9.84 2.00 5.19
C GLU A 37 9.43 0.52 5.19
N GLU A 38 8.65 0.13 4.19
CA GLU A 38 8.21 -1.25 3.99
C GLU A 38 9.37 -2.23 3.99
N ARG A 39 10.46 -1.90 3.27
CA ARG A 39 11.66 -2.75 3.17
C ARG A 39 12.25 -3.05 4.54
N ARG A 40 12.37 -2.04 5.41
CA ARG A 40 12.97 -2.18 6.72
C ARG A 40 12.13 -3.06 7.63
N LEU A 41 10.80 -2.88 7.61
CA LEU A 41 9.88 -3.74 8.36
C LEU A 41 9.94 -5.19 7.89
N LYS A 42 9.95 -5.43 6.57
CA LYS A 42 10.07 -6.78 6.00
C LYS A 42 11.38 -7.46 6.42
N GLU A 43 12.50 -6.74 6.42
CA GLU A 43 13.79 -7.26 6.89
C GLU A 43 13.78 -7.64 8.37
N VAL A 44 13.22 -6.78 9.23
CA VAL A 44 13.13 -7.04 10.67
C VAL A 44 12.25 -8.26 10.94
N VAL A 45 11.08 -8.35 10.31
CA VAL A 45 10.15 -9.48 10.45
C VAL A 45 10.79 -10.76 9.92
N LYS A 46 11.45 -10.73 8.76
CA LYS A 46 12.16 -11.89 8.21
C LYS A 46 13.28 -12.35 9.16
N LYS A 47 14.03 -11.45 9.75
CA LYS A 47 15.15 -11.81 10.63
C LYS A 47 14.71 -12.34 12.00
N HIS A 48 13.65 -11.78 12.58
CA HIS A 48 13.30 -12.01 13.99
C HIS A 48 11.98 -12.75 14.20
N SER A 49 11.15 -12.90 13.17
CA SER A 49 9.78 -13.42 13.32
C SER A 49 9.32 -14.31 12.16
N GLN A 50 10.23 -14.77 11.31
CA GLN A 50 9.91 -15.64 10.16
C GLN A 50 9.21 -16.96 10.56
N PHE A 51 9.49 -17.50 11.74
CA PHE A 51 8.98 -18.81 12.16
C PHE A 51 7.91 -18.73 13.27
N ILE A 52 7.31 -17.57 13.48
CA ILE A 52 6.18 -17.43 14.42
C ILE A 52 4.97 -18.18 13.86
N GLY A 53 4.32 -18.99 14.70
CA GLY A 53 3.22 -19.87 14.29
C GLY A 53 1.91 -19.17 13.92
N TYR A 54 1.82 -17.85 14.09
CA TYR A 54 0.65 -17.03 13.75
C TYR A 54 0.97 -16.12 12.55
N PRO A 55 0.04 -15.91 11.60
CA PRO A 55 0.26 -15.03 10.45
C PRO A 55 0.56 -13.58 10.87
N ILE A 56 1.66 -13.04 10.34
CA ILE A 56 2.08 -11.65 10.49
C ILE A 56 1.75 -10.95 9.18
N LYS A 57 0.80 -10.01 9.25
CA LYS A 57 0.35 -9.23 8.11
C LYS A 57 0.88 -7.80 8.18
N LEU A 58 1.29 -7.27 7.03
CA LEU A 58 1.71 -5.88 6.86
C LEU A 58 0.75 -5.19 5.88
N LEU A 59 0.19 -4.05 6.31
CA LEU A 59 -0.61 -3.19 5.45
C LEU A 59 0.32 -2.28 4.65
N VAL A 60 0.25 -2.35 3.32
CA VAL A 60 1.09 -1.58 2.40
C VAL A 60 0.25 -0.82 1.39
N GLU A 61 0.62 0.42 1.08
CA GLU A 61 -0.04 1.24 0.07
C GLU A 61 0.58 0.93 -1.30
N LYS A 62 -0.22 0.46 -2.26
CA LYS A 62 0.20 0.11 -3.63
C LYS A 62 -0.58 0.93 -4.64
N GLU A 63 0.02 1.17 -5.81
CA GLU A 63 -0.63 1.83 -6.95
C GLU A 63 -1.01 0.81 -8.02
N ARG A 64 -2.20 0.93 -8.62
CA ARG A 64 -2.61 0.19 -9.82
C ARG A 64 -3.16 1.11 -10.90
N ASP A 65 -2.92 0.76 -12.16
CA ASP A 65 -3.53 1.44 -13.30
C ASP A 65 -4.94 0.88 -13.53
N LYS A 66 -5.97 1.71 -13.37
CA LYS A 66 -7.36 1.37 -13.72
C LYS A 66 -7.71 2.04 -15.05
N GLU A 67 -8.12 1.24 -16.04
CA GLU A 67 -8.69 1.77 -17.28
C GLU A 67 -10.17 2.11 -17.04
N ILE A 68 -10.53 3.39 -17.12
CA ILE A 68 -11.93 3.83 -17.02
C ILE A 68 -12.48 4.09 -18.44
N SER A 69 -13.67 3.58 -18.72
CA SER A 69 -14.46 3.90 -19.92
C SER A 69 -15.28 5.16 -19.68
N ASP A 70 -15.37 6.05 -20.68
CA ASP A 70 -15.99 7.40 -20.66
C ASP A 70 -17.38 7.51 -19.99
N ASP A 71 -18.12 6.41 -19.80
CA ASP A 71 -19.46 6.41 -19.17
C ASP A 71 -19.44 6.64 -17.64
N GLU A 72 -18.37 6.30 -16.92
CA GLU A 72 -18.29 6.53 -15.46
C GLU A 72 -17.70 7.90 -15.09
N ALA A 73 -17.23 8.70 -16.06
CA ALA A 73 -16.59 9.99 -15.80
C ALA A 73 -17.59 11.13 -15.45
N GLU A 74 -18.89 10.93 -15.69
CA GLU A 74 -19.92 11.93 -15.34
C GLU A 74 -20.42 11.81 -13.89
N ASP A 75 -20.32 10.64 -13.26
CA ASP A 75 -20.91 10.40 -11.92
C ASP A 75 -20.09 11.05 -10.78
N GLU A 76 -18.77 11.20 -10.92
CA GLU A 76 -17.92 11.79 -9.86
C GLU A 76 -17.92 13.32 -9.82
N LYS A 77 -18.45 14.02 -10.84
CA LYS A 77 -18.49 15.51 -10.84
C LYS A 77 -19.59 16.11 -9.96
N LYS A 78 -20.40 15.30 -9.27
CA LYS A 78 -21.51 15.76 -8.42
C LYS A 78 -21.36 15.37 -6.96
N LYS A 79 -20.28 15.75 -6.27
CA LYS A 79 -20.38 16.11 -4.84
C LYS A 79 -19.54 17.35 -4.50
N PRO A 80 -20.10 18.31 -3.74
CA PRO A 80 -19.65 19.70 -3.73
C PRO A 80 -18.57 19.99 -2.69
N GLU A 81 -17.94 21.13 -2.96
CA GLU A 81 -16.88 21.85 -2.29
C GLU A 81 -17.06 22.05 -0.77
N THR A 82 -15.95 21.94 -0.04
CA THR A 82 -15.67 22.86 1.09
C THR A 82 -14.23 23.34 0.98
N LYS A 83 -14.12 24.66 0.85
CA LYS A 83 -12.90 25.49 0.80
C LYS A 83 -12.04 25.29 2.04
N ASP A 84 -10.72 25.33 1.86
CA ASP A 84 -9.88 26.27 2.61
C ASP A 84 -8.59 26.57 1.82
N GLU A 85 -8.26 27.86 1.81
CA GLU A 85 -7.14 28.53 1.14
C GLU A 85 -5.83 28.27 1.91
N ASP A 86 -4.70 28.06 1.23
CA ASP A 86 -3.52 28.93 1.35
C ASP A 86 -2.42 28.60 0.32
N GLU A 87 -1.61 29.62 0.04
CA GLU A 87 -0.73 29.91 -1.08
C GLU A 87 0.55 29.05 -1.23
N THR A 88 1.02 28.83 -2.47
CA THR A 88 2.19 29.54 -3.09
C THR A 88 2.82 28.75 -4.26
N LYS A 89 2.89 29.41 -5.44
CA LYS A 89 3.94 29.42 -6.51
C LYS A 89 4.58 28.07 -6.91
N LYS A 90 4.73 27.68 -8.19
CA LYS A 90 5.41 28.40 -9.28
C LYS A 90 5.55 27.48 -10.51
N ASP A 91 5.28 28.01 -11.72
CA ASP A 91 5.84 27.72 -13.06
C ASP A 91 5.96 26.25 -13.54
N GLU A 92 5.60 25.86 -14.77
CA GLU A 92 5.86 26.54 -16.03
C GLU A 92 5.01 25.89 -17.14
N ALA A 93 4.29 26.71 -17.91
CA ALA A 93 3.53 26.30 -19.09
C ALA A 93 4.42 26.41 -20.33
N LYS A 94 4.52 25.34 -21.14
CA LYS A 94 4.97 25.44 -22.53
C LYS A 94 3.93 24.79 -23.44
N VAL A 95 3.09 25.63 -24.05
CA VAL A 95 2.19 25.30 -25.15
C VAL A 95 2.88 25.83 -26.41
N GLU A 96 3.22 24.94 -27.35
CA GLU A 96 3.56 25.32 -28.72
C GLU A 96 2.35 25.02 -29.61
N GLU A 97 1.74 26.09 -30.12
CA GLU A 97 0.80 26.07 -31.23
C GLU A 97 1.61 26.26 -32.53
N VAL A 98 1.33 25.43 -33.54
CA VAL A 98 1.62 25.72 -34.95
C VAL A 98 0.43 25.22 -35.79
N GLU A 99 -0.27 26.19 -36.38
CA GLU A 99 -1.20 26.14 -37.52
C GLU A 99 -0.45 25.64 -38.80
N ASP A 100 -0.99 25.17 -39.93
CA ASP A 100 -2.34 25.00 -40.50
C ASP A 100 -2.19 24.05 -41.73
N ASP A 101 -3.34 23.72 -42.34
CA ASP A 101 -3.59 23.39 -43.76
C ASP A 101 -3.60 21.94 -44.31
N ASP A 102 -4.50 21.79 -45.31
CA ASP A 102 -4.81 20.71 -46.26
C ASP A 102 -5.83 19.59 -45.90
N ASP A 103 -7.10 19.94 -46.12
CA ASP A 103 -8.13 19.35 -47.02
C ASP A 103 -8.31 17.81 -47.25
N ASP A 104 -9.60 17.47 -47.41
CA ASP A 104 -10.23 16.37 -48.17
C ASP A 104 -10.22 14.89 -47.68
N ASP A 105 -11.37 14.50 -47.12
CA ASP A 105 -12.21 13.34 -47.50
C ASP A 105 -11.89 11.89 -47.04
N LYS A 106 -12.99 11.19 -46.68
CA LYS A 106 -13.23 9.74 -46.45
C LYS A 106 -13.01 9.09 -45.07
N LYS A 107 -14.14 9.00 -44.37
CA LYS A 107 -14.62 7.85 -43.54
C LYS A 107 -13.85 6.52 -43.72
N LYS A 108 -13.20 6.05 -42.64
CA LYS A 108 -13.27 4.66 -42.10
C LYS A 108 -12.37 4.50 -40.87
N ASP A 109 -12.97 4.63 -39.69
CA ASP A 109 -12.89 3.69 -38.55
C ASP A 109 -13.24 4.43 -37.25
N LYS A 110 -14.50 4.23 -36.86
CA LYS A 110 -15.08 4.63 -35.58
C LYS A 110 -14.52 3.73 -34.48
N ASP A 111 -14.32 4.33 -33.30
CA ASP A 111 -14.18 3.66 -32.00
C ASP A 111 -12.84 3.01 -31.63
N LYS A 112 -11.77 3.82 -31.57
CA LYS A 112 -10.78 3.66 -30.48
C LYS A 112 -10.98 4.77 -29.46
N LYS A 113 -12.02 4.59 -28.63
CA LYS A 113 -12.28 5.33 -27.37
C LYS A 113 -10.94 5.47 -26.63
N LYS A 114 -10.39 6.70 -26.52
CA LYS A 114 -9.14 6.98 -25.82
C LYS A 114 -9.32 6.60 -24.35
N LYS A 115 -8.92 5.40 -23.96
CA LYS A 115 -8.92 4.95 -22.57
C LYS A 115 -7.93 5.80 -21.78
N LYS A 116 -8.43 6.55 -20.80
CA LYS A 116 -7.58 7.26 -19.83
C LYS A 116 -7.22 6.27 -18.73
N LYS A 117 -5.92 6.17 -18.42
CA LYS A 117 -5.41 5.39 -17.29
C LYS A 117 -5.31 6.31 -16.08
N ILE A 118 -5.98 5.95 -14.99
CA ILE A 118 -5.82 6.63 -13.71
C ILE A 118 -5.04 5.73 -12.76
N LYS A 119 -4.13 6.32 -11.99
CA LYS A 119 -3.41 5.62 -10.92
C LYS A 119 -4.28 5.62 -9.67
N GLU A 120 -4.76 4.46 -9.28
CA GLU A 120 -5.55 4.25 -8.06
C GLU A 120 -4.64 3.69 -6.96
N LYS A 121 -4.65 4.34 -5.79
CA LYS A 121 -3.96 3.83 -4.61
C LYS A 121 -4.87 2.91 -3.82
N TYR A 122 -4.37 1.75 -3.41
CA TYR A 122 -5.09 0.79 -2.59
C TYR A 122 -4.19 0.23 -1.47
N ILE A 123 -4.80 -0.19 -0.37
CA ILE A 123 -4.11 -0.84 0.74
C ILE A 123 -4.19 -2.35 0.53
N ASP A 124 -3.04 -3.01 0.55
CA ASP A 124 -2.90 -4.46 0.43
C ASP A 124 -2.43 -5.06 1.77
N GLU A 125 -2.97 -6.21 2.15
CA GLU A 125 -2.54 -6.96 3.33
C GLU A 125 -1.60 -8.10 2.90
N GLU A 126 -0.30 -7.94 3.14
CA GLU A 126 0.70 -8.93 2.79
C GLU A 126 1.11 -9.77 4.00
N GLU A 127 1.01 -11.10 3.91
CA GLU A 127 1.52 -12.03 4.92
C GLU A 127 3.03 -12.27 4.75
N LEU A 128 3.81 -11.97 5.78
CA LEU A 128 5.27 -11.96 5.72
C LEU A 128 5.94 -13.29 6.13
N ASN A 129 5.28 -14.12 6.95
CA ASN A 129 5.86 -15.32 7.56
C ASN A 129 5.18 -16.62 7.09
N LYS A 130 4.99 -16.77 5.77
CA LYS A 130 4.34 -17.96 5.18
C LYS A 130 5.11 -19.26 5.40
N GLN A 131 6.43 -19.18 5.62
CA GLN A 131 7.29 -20.34 5.79
C GLN A 131 7.17 -20.90 7.21
N LYS A 132 6.69 -22.13 7.31
CA LYS A 132 6.56 -22.82 8.61
C LYS A 132 7.88 -23.52 8.97
N PRO A 133 8.27 -23.52 10.26
CA PRO A 133 9.45 -24.23 10.71
C PRO A 133 9.28 -25.75 10.60
N ILE A 134 10.11 -26.41 9.79
CA ILE A 134 10.04 -27.86 9.58
C ILE A 134 10.46 -28.66 10.83
N TRP A 135 11.29 -28.10 11.70
CA TRP A 135 11.76 -28.75 12.94
C TRP A 135 10.66 -28.97 13.98
N THR A 136 9.46 -28.45 13.75
CA THR A 136 8.28 -28.67 14.61
C THR A 136 7.44 -29.89 14.19
N ARG A 137 7.73 -30.46 13.01
CA ARG A 137 7.07 -31.67 12.48
C ARG A 137 7.89 -32.93 12.78
N ASN A 138 7.24 -34.08 12.72
CA ASN A 138 7.91 -35.38 12.84
C ASN A 138 8.88 -35.57 11.63
N PRO A 139 10.15 -35.96 11.83
CA PRO A 139 11.10 -36.16 10.74
C PRO A 139 10.65 -37.12 9.64
N GLU A 140 9.84 -38.13 9.97
CA GLU A 140 9.32 -39.11 8.99
C GLU A 140 8.29 -38.50 8.03
N ASP A 141 7.62 -37.41 8.44
CA ASP A 141 6.61 -36.71 7.65
C ASP A 141 7.19 -35.57 6.81
N ILE A 142 8.53 -35.45 6.75
CA ILE A 142 9.24 -34.39 6.02
C ILE A 142 9.91 -35.03 4.80
N SER A 143 9.45 -34.66 3.61
CA SER A 143 10.06 -35.14 2.38
C SER A 143 11.41 -34.44 2.11
N THR A 144 12.24 -35.06 1.28
CA THR A 144 13.52 -34.47 0.86
C THR A 144 13.29 -33.16 0.10
N GLU A 145 12.20 -33.07 -0.67
CA GLU A 145 11.79 -31.89 -1.41
C GLU A 145 11.37 -30.76 -0.46
N GLU A 146 10.53 -31.03 0.54
CA GLU A 146 10.15 -30.04 1.56
C GLU A 146 11.37 -29.51 2.34
N TYR A 147 12.29 -30.40 2.70
CA TYR A 147 13.55 -30.02 3.35
C TYR A 147 14.43 -29.15 2.44
N ALA A 148 14.54 -29.50 1.16
CA ALA A 148 15.31 -28.74 0.18
C ALA A 148 14.70 -27.36 -0.10
N GLU A 149 13.38 -27.26 -0.19
CA GLU A 149 12.67 -25.97 -0.32
C GLU A 149 12.89 -25.08 0.90
N PHE A 150 12.79 -25.66 2.10
CA PHE A 150 13.05 -24.95 3.34
C PHE A 150 14.47 -24.36 3.39
N TYR A 151 15.48 -25.14 2.98
CA TYR A 151 16.87 -24.69 2.96
C TYR A 151 17.15 -23.64 1.88
N LYS A 152 16.48 -23.70 0.72
CA LYS A 152 16.61 -22.68 -0.33
C LYS A 152 16.05 -21.31 0.07
N GLN A 153 15.11 -21.27 1.00
CA GLN A 153 14.44 -20.04 1.45
C GLN A 153 15.08 -19.39 2.68
N LEU A 154 15.98 -20.11 3.37
CA LEU A 154 16.80 -19.61 4.47
C LEU A 154 17.82 -18.58 3.96
#